data_AF-A0A8B7CL64-F1
#
_entry.id   AF-A0A8B7CL64-F1
#
_cell.length_a   1.000
_cell.length_b   1.000
_cell.length_c   1.000
_cell.angle_alpha   90.00
_cell.angle_beta   90.00
_cell.angle_gamma   90.00
#
_symmetry.space_group_name_H-M   'P 1'
#
loop_
_entity.id
_entity.type
_entity.pdbx_description
1 polymer ?
#
loop_
_entity_poly.entity_id
_entity_poly.type
_entity_poly.pdbx_seq_one_letter_code
_entity_poly.pdbx_strand_id
1 'polypeptide(L)'
;MTKRTKKAGIVGKYGTRYGASLRKQIKKMEVSQHAKYFCEFCGKYAVKRKAVGIWGCKDCGKVKAGGAYTLNTASAVTVRSTIRRLREATEG
;
A
#
# COMPACT_ATOMS: atom_id res chain seq x y z
N MET A 1 -5.49 1.79 -26.22
CA MET A 1 -6.24 2.47 -25.15
C MET A 1 -5.93 3.96 -25.17
N THR A 2 -6.93 4.83 -25.14
CA THR A 2 -6.74 6.30 -25.14
C THR A 2 -6.74 6.86 -23.71
N LYS A 3 -6.01 7.97 -23.49
CA LYS A 3 -5.93 8.64 -22.19
C LYS A 3 -7.25 9.34 -21.87
N ARG A 4 -8.01 8.81 -20.90
CA ARG A 4 -9.36 9.32 -20.55
C ARG A 4 -9.36 10.58 -19.67
N THR A 5 -8.32 10.82 -18.88
CA THR A 5 -8.25 12.00 -17.99
C THR A 5 -6.89 12.67 -18.03
N LYS A 6 -6.86 14.02 -17.96
CA LYS A 6 -5.61 14.78 -17.88
C LYS A 6 -4.97 14.71 -16.48
N LYS A 7 -5.77 14.96 -15.42
CA LYS A 7 -5.29 15.08 -14.03
C LYS A 7 -6.03 14.19 -13.02
N ALA A 8 -7.31 13.90 -13.23
CA ALA A 8 -8.15 13.23 -12.23
C ALA A 8 -7.71 11.79 -11.94
N GLY A 9 -7.60 10.90 -12.94
CA GLY A 9 -7.31 9.48 -12.69
C GLY A 9 -8.43 8.81 -11.88
N ILE A 10 -8.09 7.97 -10.89
CA ILE A 10 -9.03 7.18 -10.08
C ILE A 10 -10.10 8.03 -9.37
N VAL A 11 -9.76 9.28 -9.01
CA VAL A 11 -10.69 10.21 -8.35
C VAL A 11 -11.70 10.86 -9.29
N GLY A 12 -11.68 10.50 -10.58
CA GLY A 12 -12.73 10.89 -11.54
C GLY A 12 -14.13 10.43 -11.11
N LYS A 13 -14.22 9.34 -10.33
CA LYS A 13 -15.48 8.85 -9.74
C LYS A 13 -16.19 9.85 -8.83
N TYR A 14 -15.48 10.85 -8.29
CA TYR A 14 -16.06 11.87 -7.44
C TYR A 14 -16.66 13.05 -8.21
N GLY A 15 -16.41 13.16 -9.52
CA GLY A 15 -16.89 14.28 -10.35
C GLY A 15 -16.38 15.63 -9.84
N THR A 16 -17.26 16.62 -9.80
CA THR A 16 -16.95 18.00 -9.38
C THR A 16 -16.93 18.18 -7.85
N ARG A 17 -17.45 17.21 -7.09
CA ARG A 17 -17.66 17.30 -5.62
C ARG A 17 -16.36 17.35 -4.80
N TYR A 18 -16.46 17.88 -3.57
CA TYR A 18 -15.43 17.89 -2.51
C TYR A 18 -14.20 18.79 -2.75
N GLY A 19 -14.06 19.46 -3.89
CA GLY A 19 -12.94 20.35 -4.17
C GLY A 19 -11.62 19.66 -4.54
N ALA A 20 -10.70 20.41 -5.14
CA ALA A 20 -9.49 19.85 -5.77
C ALA A 20 -8.46 19.33 -4.75
N SER A 21 -8.28 20.00 -3.62
CA SER A 21 -7.26 19.66 -2.61
C SER A 21 -7.54 18.30 -1.98
N LEU A 22 -8.79 18.07 -1.53
CA LEU A 22 -9.22 16.79 -0.97
C LEU A 22 -9.10 15.66 -2.01
N ARG A 23 -9.51 15.93 -3.26
CA ARG A 23 -9.35 14.95 -4.35
C ARG A 23 -7.89 14.62 -4.65
N LYS A 24 -6.95 15.55 -4.51
CA LYS A 24 -5.51 15.27 -4.69
C LYS A 24 -4.96 14.39 -3.56
N GLN A 25 -5.37 14.61 -2.32
CA GLN A 25 -4.95 13.80 -1.17
C GLN A 25 -5.49 12.37 -1.27
N ILE A 26 -6.80 12.22 -1.47
CA ILE A 26 -7.44 10.89 -1.58
C ILE A 26 -6.88 10.13 -2.79
N LYS A 27 -6.58 10.80 -3.92
CA LYS A 27 -5.96 10.16 -5.10
C LYS A 27 -4.69 9.38 -4.75
N LYS A 28 -3.80 9.96 -3.92
CA LYS A 28 -2.56 9.28 -3.51
C LYS A 28 -2.86 8.01 -2.71
N MET A 29 -3.78 8.11 -1.75
CA MET A 29 -4.22 6.98 -0.91
C MET A 29 -4.98 5.91 -1.72
N GLU A 30 -5.79 6.32 -2.68
CA GLU A 30 -6.55 5.39 -3.52
C GLU A 30 -5.68 4.62 -4.49
N VAL A 31 -4.67 5.27 -5.07
CA VAL A 31 -3.72 4.59 -5.95
C VAL A 31 -2.95 3.52 -5.17
N SER A 32 -2.44 3.86 -3.99
CA SER A 32 -1.68 2.91 -3.18
C SER A 32 -2.54 1.76 -2.65
N GLN A 33 -3.76 2.04 -2.17
CA GLN A 33 -4.61 0.98 -1.59
C GLN A 33 -5.09 -0.04 -2.64
N HIS A 34 -5.27 0.39 -3.90
CA HIS A 34 -5.73 -0.47 -5.00
C HIS A 34 -4.59 -1.08 -5.82
N ALA A 35 -3.34 -0.69 -5.56
CA ALA A 35 -2.17 -1.25 -6.22
C ALA A 35 -1.97 -2.73 -5.84
N LYS A 36 -1.28 -3.47 -6.73
CA LYS A 36 -0.73 -4.78 -6.41
C LYS A 36 0.70 -4.59 -5.90
N TYR A 37 1.03 -5.26 -4.80
CA TYR A 37 2.36 -5.24 -4.20
C TYR A 37 3.10 -6.55 -4.42
N PHE A 38 4.43 -6.47 -4.35
CA PHE A 38 5.32 -7.62 -4.35
C PHE A 38 5.08 -8.50 -3.13
N CYS A 39 4.99 -9.81 -3.35
CA CYS A 39 4.90 -10.81 -2.31
C CYS A 39 6.30 -11.29 -1.91
N GLU A 40 6.71 -11.00 -0.68
CA GLU A 40 7.99 -11.49 -0.11
C GLU A 40 8.05 -13.04 -0.04
N PHE A 41 6.91 -13.74 -0.10
CA PHE A 41 6.85 -15.20 0.02
C PHE A 41 6.94 -15.95 -1.31
N CYS A 42 6.32 -15.44 -2.38
CA CYS A 42 6.25 -16.13 -3.67
C CYS A 42 6.84 -15.35 -4.84
N GLY A 43 7.39 -14.15 -4.59
CA GLY A 43 8.06 -13.33 -5.60
C GLY A 43 7.14 -12.64 -6.62
N LYS A 44 5.81 -12.81 -6.52
CA LYS A 44 4.85 -12.26 -7.49
C LYS A 44 4.22 -10.95 -7.01
N TYR A 45 3.90 -10.05 -7.93
CA TYR A 45 3.10 -8.84 -7.67
C TYR A 45 1.60 -9.16 -7.58
N ALA A 46 1.22 -9.88 -6.53
CA ALA A 46 -0.14 -10.38 -6.35
C ALA A 46 -0.75 -10.06 -4.98
N VAL A 47 -0.03 -9.32 -4.13
CA VAL A 47 -0.55 -8.87 -2.83
C VAL A 47 -1.52 -7.72 -3.05
N LYS A 48 -2.75 -7.86 -2.55
CA LYS A 48 -3.80 -6.84 -2.60
C LYS A 48 -4.44 -6.67 -1.22
N ARG A 49 -4.93 -5.46 -0.94
CA ARG A 49 -5.65 -5.16 0.29
C ARG A 49 -6.97 -5.94 0.34
N LYS A 50 -7.22 -6.63 1.47
CA LYS A 50 -8.49 -7.29 1.77
C LYS A 50 -9.37 -6.41 2.66
N ALA A 51 -8.78 -5.89 3.73
CA ALA A 51 -9.41 -4.96 4.66
C ALA A 51 -8.38 -3.93 5.13
N VAL A 52 -8.78 -2.97 5.97
CA VAL A 52 -7.85 -2.02 6.60
C VAL A 52 -6.77 -2.81 7.36
N GLY A 53 -5.50 -2.59 7.01
CA GLY A 53 -4.37 -3.27 7.66
C GLY A 53 -4.18 -4.75 7.29
N ILE A 54 -5.05 -5.35 6.48
CA ILE A 54 -4.98 -6.77 6.10
C ILE A 54 -4.71 -6.89 4.60
N TRP A 55 -3.59 -7.54 4.26
CA TRP A 55 -3.13 -7.71 2.89
C TRP A 55 -2.98 -9.18 2.55
N GLY A 56 -3.55 -9.62 1.43
CA GLY A 56 -3.49 -11.03 1.00
C GLY A 56 -2.90 -11.18 -0.39
N CYS A 57 -2.01 -12.16 -0.55
CA CYS A 57 -1.52 -12.59 -1.85
C CYS A 57 -2.54 -13.51 -2.51
N LYS A 58 -2.95 -13.20 -3.74
CA LYS A 58 -3.84 -14.08 -4.51
C LYS A 58 -3.17 -15.40 -4.88
N ASP A 59 -1.87 -15.38 -5.16
CA ASP A 59 -1.18 -16.54 -5.76
C ASP A 59 -0.76 -17.57 -4.71
N CYS A 60 -0.22 -17.15 -3.57
CA CYS A 60 0.27 -18.07 -2.53
C CYS A 60 -0.62 -18.11 -1.28
N GLY A 61 -1.76 -17.41 -1.27
CA GLY A 61 -2.73 -17.40 -0.18
C GLY A 61 -2.28 -16.71 1.13
N LYS A 62 -1.00 -16.38 1.27
CA LYS A 62 -0.45 -15.74 2.48
C LYS A 62 -1.12 -14.39 2.76
N VAL A 63 -1.46 -14.18 4.02
CA VAL A 63 -2.03 -12.93 4.55
C VAL A 63 -1.03 -12.29 5.51
N LYS A 64 -0.83 -10.99 5.38
CA LYS A 64 0.11 -10.20 6.16
C LYS A 64 -0.60 -8.98 6.75
N ALA A 65 -0.31 -8.66 8.00
CA ALA A 65 -0.67 -7.39 8.60
C ALA A 65 0.23 -6.28 8.05
N GLY A 66 -0.36 -5.16 7.63
CA GLY A 66 0.34 -4.06 6.99
C GLY A 66 -0.30 -2.72 7.29
N GLY A 67 0.04 -1.70 6.51
CA GLY A 67 -0.54 -0.37 6.66
C GLY A 67 -2.00 -0.27 6.21
N ALA A 68 -2.64 0.84 6.55
CA ALA A 68 -4.02 1.13 6.15
C ALA A 68 -4.17 1.27 4.62
N TYR A 69 -3.24 1.97 3.96
CA TYR A 69 -3.28 2.28 2.52
C TYR A 69 -2.06 1.77 1.74
N THR A 70 -1.02 1.28 2.41
CA THR A 70 0.19 0.70 1.81
C THR A 70 0.53 -0.61 2.52
N LEU A 71 1.14 -1.57 1.81
CA LEU A 71 1.54 -2.86 2.42
C LEU A 71 2.55 -2.65 3.57
N ASN A 72 3.57 -1.83 3.35
CA ASN A 72 4.57 -1.46 4.34
C ASN A 72 4.47 0.05 4.63
N THR A 73 4.41 0.44 5.90
CA THR A 73 4.50 1.85 6.34
C THR A 73 5.95 2.22 6.62
N ALA A 74 6.34 3.48 6.44
CA ALA A 74 7.69 3.97 6.75
C ALA A 74 8.13 3.63 8.19
N SER A 75 7.27 3.90 9.18
CA SER A 75 7.55 3.59 10.59
C SER A 75 7.76 2.09 10.84
N ALA A 76 6.95 1.22 10.24
CA ALA A 76 7.16 -0.23 10.38
C ALA A 76 8.45 -0.73 9.71
N VAL A 77 8.96 -0.04 8.69
CA VAL A 77 10.24 -0.37 8.06
C VAL A 77 11.38 0.03 9.00
N THR A 78 11.36 1.25 9.55
CA THR A 78 12.40 1.72 10.48
C THR A 78 12.43 0.92 11.78
N VAL A 79 11.27 0.58 12.34
CA VAL A 79 11.19 -0.26 13.55
C VAL A 79 11.77 -1.66 13.29
N ARG A 80 11.50 -2.27 12.13
CA ARG A 80 12.10 -3.57 11.77
C ARG A 80 13.63 -3.53 11.73
N SER A 81 14.22 -2.49 11.13
CA SER A 81 15.69 -2.35 11.11
C SER A 81 16.28 -2.09 12.49
N THR A 82 15.60 -1.28 13.31
CA THR A 82 16.07 -0.96 14.67
C THR A 82 16.03 -2.19 15.58
N ILE A 83 14.93 -2.96 15.55
CA ILE A 83 14.82 -4.20 16.34
C ILE A 83 15.90 -5.20 15.95
N ARG A 84 16.17 -5.36 14.64
CA ARG A 84 17.25 -6.25 14.18
C ARG A 84 18.60 -5.84 14.75
N ARG A 85 18.96 -4.55 14.63
CA ARG A 85 20.23 -4.01 15.16
C ARG A 85 20.36 -4.20 16.68
N LEU A 86 19.27 -3.99 17.43
CA LEU A 86 19.28 -4.15 18.89
C LEU A 86 19.48 -5.61 19.28
N ARG A 87 18.85 -6.56 18.57
CA ARG A 87 19.04 -8.00 18.82
C ARG A 87 20.48 -8.44 18.57
N GLU A 88 21.07 -8.01 17.46
CA GLU A 88 22.48 -8.29 17.12
C GLU A 88 23.44 -7.76 18.19
N ALA A 89 23.14 -6.60 18.82
CA ALA A 89 23.97 -6.03 19.86
C ALA A 89 23.80 -6.67 21.25
N THR A 90 22.69 -7.36 21.50
CA THR A 90 22.43 -8.03 22.79
C THR A 90 22.83 -9.51 22.79
N GLU A 91 22.75 -10.17 21.63
CA GLU A 91 22.96 -11.62 21.48
C GLU A 91 24.29 -11.98 20.80
N GLY A 92 24.94 -11.01 20.15
CA GLY A 92 26.29 -11.16 19.55
C GLY A 92 27.37 -10.67 20.49
#